data_AF-A0AAD1A472-F1
#
_entry.id   AF-A0AAD1A472-F1
#
_cell.length_a   1.000
_cell.length_b   1.000
_cell.length_c   1.000
_cell.angle_alpha   90.00
_cell.angle_beta   90.00
_cell.angle_gamma   90.00
#
_symmetry.space_group_name_H-M   'P 1'
#
loop_
_entity.id
_entity.type
_entity.pdbx_description
1 polymer ?
#
loop_
_entity_poly.entity_id
_entity_poly.type
_entity_poly.pdbx_seq_one_letter_code
_entity_poly.pdbx_strand_id
1 'polypeptide(L)'
;MTFAKDAGKPAVIVVMGVASSGKTSLGERLAERLGWPFRDADSFHPPVNVAKMSSGIPLTDEDRKPWLAAIAAWIDALRSSGGNGIVTCSALKKAYRDVIVGKRPDVALVYLQGSRELIGQRMAARQHHFMPPALLDSQFATLEEPGPNENPLVVQVEASKDAIVEQVVRELRLG
;
A
#
# COMPACT_ATOMS: atom_id res chain seq x y z
N MET A 1 -2.75 -32.12 8.59
CA MET A 1 -1.58 -31.67 7.79
C MET A 1 -1.47 -30.17 7.96
N THR A 2 -0.52 -29.73 8.78
CA THR A 2 -0.33 -28.35 9.20
C THR A 2 0.87 -27.81 8.43
N PHE A 3 0.68 -26.82 7.57
CA PHE A 3 1.78 -26.19 6.84
C PHE A 3 1.96 -24.73 7.29
N ALA A 4 3.14 -24.49 7.86
CA ALA A 4 3.90 -23.26 8.09
C ALA A 4 3.21 -22.06 8.77
N LYS A 5 3.48 -21.89 10.08
CA LYS A 5 3.18 -20.69 10.87
C LYS A 5 4.45 -20.00 11.42
N ASP A 6 5.56 -20.11 10.69
CA ASP A 6 6.84 -19.45 11.00
C ASP A 6 7.30 -18.57 9.82
N ALA A 7 6.47 -17.60 9.44
CA ALA A 7 7.02 -16.41 8.81
C ALA A 7 7.61 -15.55 9.94
N GLY A 8 8.91 -15.29 9.90
CA GLY A 8 9.57 -14.34 10.81
C GLY A 8 8.97 -12.94 10.70
N LYS A 9 9.41 -12.01 11.56
CA LYS A 9 8.97 -10.60 11.47
C LYS A 9 9.21 -10.09 10.03
N PRO A 10 8.25 -9.40 9.40
CA PRO A 10 8.44 -8.91 8.04
C PRO A 10 9.59 -7.89 8.02
N ALA A 11 10.40 -7.91 6.96
CA ALA A 11 11.40 -6.88 6.71
C ALA A 11 10.76 -5.64 6.06
N VAL A 12 9.73 -5.85 5.22
CA VAL A 12 9.07 -4.75 4.52
C VAL A 12 7.56 -4.81 4.70
N ILE A 13 6.93 -3.64 4.89
CA ILE A 13 5.48 -3.48 4.92
C ILE A 13 5.04 -2.72 3.67
N VAL A 14 4.16 -3.33 2.88
CA VAL A 14 3.43 -2.68 1.78
C VAL A 14 2.05 -2.29 2.29
N VAL A 15 1.80 -0.98 2.42
CA VAL A 15 0.48 -0.45 2.83
C VAL A 15 -0.33 -0.10 1.59
N MET A 16 -1.44 -0.81 1.39
CA MET A 16 -2.33 -0.68 0.23
C MET A 16 -3.74 -0.21 0.57
N GLY A 17 -4.48 0.17 -0.47
CA GLY A 17 -5.86 0.66 -0.39
C GLY A 17 -6.11 1.82 -1.36
N VAL A 18 -7.39 2.16 -1.56
CA VAL A 18 -7.81 3.25 -2.45
C VAL A 18 -7.24 4.61 -2.02
N ALA A 19 -7.22 5.58 -2.94
CA ALA A 19 -6.88 6.95 -2.59
C ALA A 19 -7.74 7.46 -1.40
N SER A 20 -7.15 8.30 -0.55
CA SER A 20 -7.78 8.80 0.68
C SER A 20 -8.12 7.77 1.78
N SER A 21 -7.68 6.51 1.67
CA SER A 21 -7.83 5.50 2.75
C SER A 21 -6.93 5.73 3.97
N GLY A 22 -5.94 6.62 3.87
CA GLY A 22 -5.02 6.95 4.98
C GLY A 22 -3.65 6.28 4.90
N LYS A 23 -3.30 5.63 3.78
CA LYS A 23 -2.01 4.95 3.54
C LYS A 23 -0.79 5.77 4.00
N THR A 24 -0.60 6.98 3.48
CA THR A 24 0.53 7.85 3.82
C THR A 24 0.60 8.12 5.32
N SER A 25 -0.53 8.48 5.94
CA SER A 25 -0.60 8.74 7.38
C SER A 25 -0.28 7.50 8.24
N LEU A 26 -0.61 6.30 7.77
CA LEU A 26 -0.23 5.06 8.46
C LEU A 26 1.26 4.75 8.24
N GLY A 27 1.74 4.88 7.01
CA GLY A 27 3.13 4.62 6.65
C GLY A 27 4.11 5.50 7.42
N GLU A 28 3.85 6.80 7.51
CA GLU A 28 4.66 7.75 8.29
C GLU A 28 4.69 7.41 9.78
N ARG A 29 3.55 7.06 10.37
CA ARG A 29 3.46 6.71 11.80
C ARG A 29 4.15 5.40 12.13
N LEU A 30 4.03 4.40 11.25
CA LEU A 30 4.77 3.16 11.39
C LEU A 30 6.27 3.41 11.27
N ALA A 31 6.69 4.27 10.34
CA ALA A 31 8.09 4.61 10.14
C ALA A 31 8.69 5.33 11.35
N GLU A 32 7.98 6.32 11.91
CA GLU A 32 8.36 7.00 13.13
C GLU A 32 8.49 6.02 14.30
N ARG A 33 7.50 5.15 14.48
CA ARG A 33 7.47 4.18 15.59
C ARG A 33 8.55 3.11 15.50
N LEU A 34 8.82 2.60 14.30
CA LEU A 34 9.74 1.47 14.08
C LEU A 34 11.17 1.93 13.76
N GLY A 35 11.38 3.23 13.47
CA GLY A 35 12.64 3.75 12.97
C GLY A 35 12.98 3.24 11.56
N TRP A 36 11.98 2.89 10.76
CA TRP A 36 12.16 2.32 9.41
C TRP A 36 12.05 3.41 8.33
N PRO A 37 12.80 3.30 7.22
CA PRO A 37 12.62 4.21 6.10
C PRO A 37 11.22 4.04 5.48
N PHE A 38 10.59 5.18 5.18
CA PHE A 38 9.31 5.26 4.49
C PHE A 38 9.49 5.79 3.05
N ARG A 39 8.76 5.21 2.10
CA ARG A 39 8.60 5.79 0.76
C ARG A 39 7.15 5.73 0.29
N ASP A 40 6.71 6.82 -0.34
CA ASP A 40 5.50 6.78 -1.16
C ASP A 40 5.82 6.18 -2.53
N ALA A 41 5.02 5.20 -2.97
CA ALA A 41 5.21 4.55 -4.27
C ALA A 41 5.16 5.55 -5.43
N ASP A 42 4.46 6.68 -5.30
CA ASP A 42 4.39 7.70 -6.35
C ASP A 42 5.77 8.27 -6.70
N SER A 43 6.73 8.25 -5.76
CA SER A 43 8.12 8.69 -5.98
C SER A 43 8.92 7.78 -6.94
N PHE A 44 8.42 6.57 -7.22
CA PHE A 44 9.06 5.62 -8.14
C PHE A 44 8.58 5.78 -9.59
N HIS A 45 7.64 6.69 -9.86
CA HIS A 45 7.14 6.86 -11.22
C HIS A 45 8.25 7.39 -12.14
N PRO A 46 8.46 6.76 -13.32
CA PRO A 46 9.35 7.34 -14.31
C PRO A 46 8.77 8.67 -14.81
N PRO A 47 9.62 9.61 -15.29
CA PRO A 47 9.16 10.93 -15.75
C PRO A 47 8.02 10.89 -16.78
N VAL A 48 8.00 9.87 -17.65
CA VAL A 48 6.92 9.66 -18.63
C VAL A 48 5.55 9.41 -17.99
N ASN A 49 5.50 8.69 -16.86
CA ASN A 49 4.25 8.44 -16.15
C ASN A 49 3.78 9.71 -15.44
N VAL A 50 4.71 10.44 -14.82
CA VAL A 50 4.42 11.73 -14.19
C VAL A 50 3.84 12.68 -15.23
N ALA A 51 4.45 12.80 -16.41
CA ALA A 51 3.96 13.65 -17.49
C ALA A 51 2.54 13.27 -17.94
N LYS A 52 2.26 11.97 -18.14
CA LYS A 52 0.91 11.48 -18.47
C LYS A 52 -0.12 11.88 -17.42
N MET A 53 0.15 11.59 -16.14
CA MET A 53 -0.77 11.91 -15.05
C MET A 53 -0.97 13.42 -14.89
N SER A 54 0.09 14.22 -15.00
CA SER A 54 0.01 15.69 -14.96
C SER A 54 -0.81 16.26 -16.11
N SER A 55 -0.89 15.56 -17.25
CA SER A 55 -1.75 15.92 -18.39
C SER A 55 -3.17 15.34 -18.31
N GLY A 56 -3.55 14.69 -17.20
CA GLY A 56 -4.87 14.05 -17.03
C GLY A 56 -5.04 12.75 -17.80
N ILE A 57 -3.96 12.20 -18.39
CA ILE A 57 -3.99 10.93 -19.11
C ILE A 57 -3.82 9.78 -18.12
N PRO A 58 -4.79 8.86 -18.01
CA PRO A 58 -4.68 7.72 -17.11
C PRO A 58 -3.58 6.76 -17.59
N LEU A 59 -2.82 6.21 -16.64
CA LEU A 59 -1.82 5.19 -16.96
C LEU A 59 -2.47 3.87 -17.35
N THR A 60 -1.87 3.17 -18.32
CA THR A 60 -2.19 1.79 -18.66
C THR A 60 -1.45 0.79 -17.77
N ASP A 61 -1.74 -0.50 -17.90
CA ASP A 61 -0.99 -1.54 -17.19
C ASP A 61 0.47 -1.61 -17.67
N GLU A 62 0.71 -1.40 -18.98
CA GLU A 62 2.06 -1.31 -19.54
C GLU A 62 2.86 -0.15 -18.94
N ASP A 63 2.22 1.03 -18.82
CA ASP A 63 2.84 2.20 -18.18
C ASP A 63 3.24 1.92 -16.73
N ARG A 64 2.49 1.06 -16.02
CA ARG A 64 2.76 0.73 -14.62
C ARG A 64 3.87 -0.29 -14.43
N LYS A 65 4.24 -1.08 -15.45
CA LYS A 65 5.27 -2.13 -15.30
C LYS A 65 6.62 -1.60 -14.79
N PRO A 66 7.22 -0.52 -15.36
CA PRO A 66 8.50 0.00 -14.87
C PRO A 66 8.41 0.54 -13.44
N TRP A 67 7.28 1.16 -13.10
CA TRP A 67 6.99 1.67 -11.76
C TRP A 67 6.92 0.54 -10.71
N LEU A 68 6.17 -0.53 -11.00
CA LEU A 68 6.08 -1.70 -10.13
C LEU A 68 7.43 -2.40 -9.98
N ALA A 69 8.20 -2.51 -11.06
CA ALA A 69 9.54 -3.07 -11.04
C ALA A 69 10.50 -2.25 -10.15
N ALA A 70 10.42 -0.91 -10.20
CA ALA A 70 11.24 -0.04 -9.35
C ALA A 70 10.90 -0.19 -7.86
N ILE A 71 9.62 -0.34 -7.51
CA ILE A 71 9.20 -0.64 -6.13
C ILE A 71 9.77 -2.01 -5.70
N ALA A 72 9.57 -3.06 -6.50
CA ALA A 72 10.07 -4.39 -6.18
C ALA A 72 11.60 -4.42 -6.01
N ALA A 73 12.35 -3.70 -6.86
CA ALA A 73 13.79 -3.57 -6.75
C ALA A 73 14.24 -2.90 -5.44
N TRP A 74 13.52 -1.87 -4.99
CA TRP A 74 13.79 -1.23 -3.69
C TRP A 74 13.50 -2.15 -2.52
N ILE A 75 12.39 -2.89 -2.58
CA ILE A 75 12.05 -3.93 -1.59
C ILE A 75 13.17 -4.98 -1.52
N ASP A 76 13.61 -5.50 -2.67
CA ASP A 76 14.64 -6.54 -2.73
C ASP A 76 16.01 -6.03 -2.27
N ALA A 77 16.35 -4.77 -2.53
CA ALA A 77 17.57 -4.15 -2.02
C ALA A 77 17.60 -4.08 -0.48
N LEU A 78 16.50 -3.65 0.15
CA LEU A 78 16.38 -3.63 1.62
C LEU A 78 16.52 -5.03 2.22
N ARG A 79 15.79 -6.00 1.65
CA ARG A 79 15.82 -7.39 2.10
C ARG A 79 17.22 -7.98 2.01
N SER A 80 17.92 -7.74 0.90
CA SER A 80 19.26 -8.27 0.66
C SER A 80 20.32 -7.66 1.59
N SER A 81 20.12 -6.42 2.06
CA SER A 81 21.01 -5.77 3.03
C SER A 81 20.64 -6.06 4.49
N GLY A 82 19.62 -6.90 4.75
CA GLY A 82 19.06 -7.10 6.10
C GLY A 82 18.39 -5.85 6.68
N GLY A 83 18.04 -4.88 5.84
CA GLY A 83 17.34 -3.66 6.21
C GLY A 83 15.82 -3.85 6.22
N ASN A 84 15.13 -2.87 6.80
CA ASN A 84 13.67 -2.84 6.84
C ASN A 84 13.10 -1.64 6.09
N GLY A 85 11.80 -1.63 5.79
CA GLY A 85 11.17 -0.47 5.17
C GLY A 85 9.65 -0.52 5.08
N ILE A 86 9.05 0.64 4.82
CA ILE A 86 7.61 0.80 4.62
C ILE A 86 7.39 1.49 3.28
N VAL A 87 6.51 0.93 2.45
CA VAL A 87 6.09 1.57 1.19
C VAL A 87 4.57 1.64 1.12
N THR A 88 4.04 2.81 0.77
CA THR A 88 2.61 2.96 0.48
C THR A 88 2.38 2.87 -1.01
N CYS A 89 1.55 1.94 -1.47
CA CYS A 89 1.23 1.75 -2.88
C CYS A 89 -0.25 1.42 -3.01
N SER A 90 -0.97 2.03 -3.98
CA SER A 90 -2.38 1.70 -4.18
C SER A 90 -2.60 0.20 -4.44
N ALA A 91 -1.72 -0.41 -5.24
CA ALA A 91 -1.62 -1.86 -5.48
C ALA A 91 -2.97 -2.56 -5.71
N LEU A 92 -3.87 -1.89 -6.46
CA LEU A 92 -5.29 -2.23 -6.53
C LEU A 92 -5.56 -3.57 -7.22
N LYS A 93 -4.73 -3.97 -8.19
CA LYS A 93 -4.85 -5.26 -8.89
C LYS A 93 -3.95 -6.31 -8.25
N LYS A 94 -4.41 -7.56 -8.22
CA LYS A 94 -3.62 -8.72 -7.78
C LYS A 94 -2.31 -8.83 -8.56
N ALA A 95 -2.36 -8.61 -9.88
CA ALA A 95 -1.17 -8.66 -10.73
C ALA A 95 -0.08 -7.67 -10.28
N TYR A 96 -0.44 -6.54 -9.68
CA TYR A 96 0.53 -5.57 -9.15
C TYR A 96 1.14 -6.06 -7.84
N ARG A 97 0.32 -6.67 -6.98
CA ARG A 97 0.73 -7.26 -5.71
C ARG A 97 1.63 -8.48 -5.91
N ASP A 98 1.39 -9.25 -6.96
CA ASP A 98 2.27 -10.35 -7.38
C ASP A 98 3.70 -9.86 -7.72
N VAL A 99 3.84 -8.63 -8.21
CA VAL A 99 5.16 -8.03 -8.51
C VAL A 99 5.85 -7.54 -7.22
N ILE A 100 5.15 -6.71 -6.44
CA ILE A 100 5.77 -5.99 -5.30
C ILE A 100 5.84 -6.83 -4.02
N VAL A 101 4.85 -7.69 -3.76
CA VAL A 101 4.87 -8.66 -2.65
C VAL A 101 5.35 -10.00 -3.18
N GLY A 102 4.61 -10.57 -4.13
CA GLY A 102 4.93 -11.86 -4.74
C GLY A 102 5.06 -12.97 -3.70
N LYS A 103 6.09 -13.82 -3.84
CA LYS A 103 6.34 -14.96 -2.95
C LYS A 103 7.32 -14.64 -1.81
N ARG A 104 7.55 -13.35 -1.52
CA ARG A 104 8.53 -12.91 -0.51
C ARG A 104 7.91 -13.09 0.89
N PRO A 105 8.35 -14.07 1.70
CA PRO A 105 7.70 -14.39 2.97
C PRO A 105 7.87 -13.31 4.04
N ASP A 106 8.85 -12.42 3.85
CA ASP A 106 9.24 -11.30 4.70
C ASP A 106 8.71 -9.95 4.19
N VAL A 107 7.77 -9.95 3.24
CA VAL A 107 7.05 -8.75 2.79
C VAL A 107 5.58 -8.88 3.19
N ALA A 108 5.16 -8.05 4.15
CA ALA A 108 3.79 -8.02 4.63
C ALA A 108 2.91 -7.08 3.79
N LEU A 109 1.72 -7.54 3.40
CA LEU A 109 0.70 -6.73 2.77
C LEU A 109 -0.30 -6.25 3.83
N VAL A 110 -0.42 -4.94 4.02
CA VAL A 110 -1.43 -4.32 4.89
C VAL A 110 -2.48 -3.63 4.03
N TYR A 111 -3.72 -4.11 4.05
CA TYR A 111 -4.82 -3.53 3.29
C TYR A 111 -5.70 -2.65 4.18
N LEU A 112 -5.71 -1.35 3.90
CA LEU A 112 -6.64 -0.40 4.51
C LEU A 112 -7.99 -0.48 3.79
N GLN A 113 -8.90 -1.26 4.36
CA GLN A 113 -10.25 -1.49 3.85
C GLN A 113 -11.21 -0.45 4.41
N GLY A 114 -12.05 0.10 3.55
CA GLY A 114 -13.12 1.02 3.92
C GLY A 114 -14.17 1.08 2.84
N SER A 115 -15.41 1.37 3.24
CA SER A 115 -16.51 1.53 2.28
C SER A 115 -16.31 2.74 1.38
N ARG A 116 -16.89 2.66 0.17
CA ARG A 116 -16.88 3.79 -0.78
C ARG A 116 -17.47 5.04 -0.14
N GLU A 117 -18.54 4.89 0.62
CA GLU A 117 -19.26 5.97 1.29
C GLU A 117 -18.36 6.68 2.29
N LEU A 118 -17.67 5.93 3.16
CA LEU A 118 -16.77 6.49 4.16
C LEU A 118 -15.56 7.19 3.53
N ILE A 119 -14.94 6.56 2.53
CA ILE A 119 -13.81 7.17 1.82
C ILE A 119 -14.25 8.44 1.09
N GLY A 120 -15.43 8.42 0.47
CA GLY A 120 -16.03 9.59 -0.17
C GLY A 120 -16.25 10.74 0.80
N GLN A 121 -16.80 10.46 1.99
CA GLN A 121 -16.97 11.46 3.05
C GLN A 121 -15.64 12.06 3.51
N ARG A 122 -14.61 11.22 3.73
CA ARG A 122 -13.25 11.68 4.11
C ARG A 122 -12.60 12.53 3.04
N MET A 123 -12.80 12.16 1.78
CA MET A 123 -12.28 12.90 0.63
C MET A 123 -12.96 14.26 0.50
N ALA A 124 -14.28 14.33 0.68
CA ALA A 124 -15.04 15.59 0.65
C ALA A 124 -14.70 16.54 1.82
N ALA A 125 -14.39 16.01 2.99
CA ALA A 125 -14.01 16.81 4.16
C ALA A 125 -12.63 17.47 4.04
N ARG A 126 -11.75 17.00 3.14
CA ARG A 126 -10.43 17.61 2.89
C ARG A 126 -10.61 18.88 2.05
N GLN A 127 -10.64 20.03 2.71
CA GLN A 127 -10.91 21.35 2.12
C GLN A 127 -9.89 21.86 1.07
N HIS A 128 -8.80 21.14 0.78
CA HIS A 128 -7.69 21.67 -0.03
C HIS A 128 -7.41 20.96 -1.37
N HIS A 129 -8.01 19.80 -1.64
CA HIS A 129 -7.86 19.13 -2.94
C HIS A 129 -9.17 18.45 -3.32
N PHE A 130 -9.97 19.09 -4.17
CA PHE A 130 -11.16 18.47 -4.75
C PHE A 130 -10.72 17.34 -5.70
N MET A 131 -10.67 16.11 -5.18
CA MET A 131 -10.60 14.93 -6.03
C MET A 131 -12.00 14.68 -6.61
N PRO A 132 -12.16 14.58 -7.93
CA PRO A 132 -13.47 14.36 -8.53
C PRO A 132 -14.03 12.99 -8.07
N PRO A 133 -15.32 12.88 -7.73
CA PRO A 133 -15.94 11.61 -7.34
C PRO A 133 -15.68 10.45 -8.31
N ALA A 134 -15.58 10.74 -9.61
CA ALA A 134 -15.25 9.78 -10.66
C ALA A 134 -13.90 9.07 -10.44
N LEU A 135 -12.93 9.73 -9.78
CA LEU A 135 -11.65 9.11 -9.44
C LEU A 135 -11.83 8.03 -8.38
N LEU A 136 -12.67 8.29 -7.37
CA LEU A 136 -12.99 7.30 -6.34
C LEU A 136 -13.71 6.08 -6.94
N ASP A 137 -14.68 6.34 -7.81
CA ASP A 137 -15.40 5.27 -8.53
C ASP A 137 -14.43 4.40 -9.34
N SER A 138 -13.50 5.02 -10.09
CA SER A 138 -12.49 4.30 -10.85
C SER A 138 -11.57 3.44 -9.98
N GLN A 139 -11.25 3.91 -8.77
CA GLN A 139 -10.38 3.19 -7.83
C GLN A 139 -11.08 1.95 -7.28
N PHE A 140 -12.34 2.08 -6.84
CA PHE A 140 -13.13 0.94 -6.37
C PHE A 140 -13.45 -0.05 -7.50
N ALA A 141 -13.68 0.44 -8.73
CA ALA A 141 -13.86 -0.43 -9.89
C ALA A 141 -12.57 -1.20 -10.27
N THR A 142 -11.40 -0.62 -9.98
CA THR A 142 -10.09 -1.26 -10.24
C THR A 142 -9.64 -2.16 -9.08
N LEU A 143 -10.20 -1.98 -7.88
CA LEU A 143 -9.80 -2.70 -6.68
C LEU A 143 -10.22 -4.17 -6.77
N GLU A 144 -9.21 -5.03 -6.90
CA GLU A 144 -9.31 -6.46 -6.66
C GLU A 144 -8.89 -6.69 -5.20
N GLU A 145 -9.85 -6.81 -4.28
CA GLU A 145 -9.52 -7.00 -2.86
C GLU A 145 -8.59 -8.20 -2.65
N PRO A 146 -7.54 -8.07 -1.81
CA PRO A 146 -6.60 -9.16 -1.60
C PRO A 146 -7.27 -10.36 -0.94
N GLY A 147 -7.08 -11.52 -1.56
CA GLY A 147 -7.66 -12.77 -1.09
C GLY A 147 -6.80 -13.50 -0.05
N PRO A 148 -7.31 -14.59 0.57
CA PRO A 148 -6.57 -15.36 1.57
C PRO A 148 -5.19 -15.87 1.11
N ASN A 149 -5.04 -16.15 -0.19
CA ASN A 149 -3.77 -16.61 -0.78
C ASN A 149 -2.66 -15.55 -0.77
N GLU A 150 -3.01 -14.28 -0.59
CA GLU A 150 -2.08 -13.16 -0.48
C GLU A 150 -1.74 -12.82 0.97
N ASN A 151 -2.37 -13.53 1.93
CA ASN A 151 -2.23 -13.34 3.38
C ASN A 151 -2.22 -11.85 3.82
N PRO A 152 -3.21 -11.04 3.42
CA PRO A 152 -3.25 -9.63 3.79
C PRO A 152 -3.56 -9.47 5.28
N LEU A 153 -2.89 -8.53 5.94
CA LEU A 153 -3.40 -7.93 7.16
C LEU A 153 -4.44 -6.86 6.79
N VAL A 154 -5.71 -7.22 6.90
CA VAL A 154 -6.82 -6.28 6.63
C VAL A 154 -7.07 -5.42 7.86
N VAL A 155 -7.06 -4.10 7.68
CA VAL A 155 -7.30 -3.11 8.74
C VAL A 155 -8.42 -2.18 8.31
N GLN A 156 -9.43 -2.03 9.17
CA GLN A 156 -10.60 -1.19 8.92
C GLN A 156 -10.24 0.28 9.12
N VAL A 157 -10.54 1.11 8.14
CA VAL A 157 -10.17 2.53 8.17
C VAL A 157 -11.01 3.33 9.17
N GLU A 158 -12.14 2.80 9.64
CA GLU A 158 -13.05 3.35 10.65
C GLU A 158 -12.35 3.58 12.00
N ALA A 159 -11.36 2.74 12.32
CA ALA A 159 -10.59 2.86 13.54
C ALA A 159 -9.76 4.17 13.59
N SER A 160 -9.39 4.59 14.79
CA SER A 160 -8.48 5.74 14.95
C SER A 160 -7.10 5.41 14.38
N LYS A 161 -6.36 6.44 13.96
CA LYS A 161 -5.01 6.27 13.41
C LYS A 161 -4.09 5.50 14.36
N ASP A 162 -4.18 5.78 15.67
CA ASP A 162 -3.35 5.11 16.67
C ASP A 162 -3.75 3.65 16.83
N ALA A 163 -5.06 3.34 16.83
CA ALA A 163 -5.53 1.95 16.89
C ALA A 163 -5.09 1.13 15.68
N ILE A 164 -5.10 1.73 14.48
CA ILE A 164 -4.59 1.10 13.25
C ILE A 164 -3.10 0.79 13.37
N VAL A 165 -2.28 1.74 13.85
CA VAL A 165 -0.84 1.54 14.06
C VAL A 165 -0.58 0.41 15.06
N GLU A 166 -1.25 0.44 16.22
CA GLU A 166 -1.13 -0.61 17.25
C GLU A 166 -1.52 -1.98 16.72
N GLN A 167 -2.61 -2.06 15.96
CA GLN A 167 -3.04 -3.30 15.33
C GLN A 167 -1.95 -3.83 14.39
N VAL A 168 -1.42 -3.00 13.49
CA VAL A 168 -0.37 -3.43 12.55
C VAL A 168 0.88 -3.93 13.28
N VAL A 169 1.35 -3.19 14.28
CA VAL A 169 2.54 -3.57 15.06
C VAL A 169 2.32 -4.88 15.81
N ARG A 170 1.15 -5.07 16.42
CA ARG A 170 0.81 -6.30 17.16
C ARG A 170 0.71 -7.51 16.23
N GLU A 171 -0.09 -7.42 15.18
CA GLU A 171 -0.36 -8.56 14.29
C GLU A 171 0.91 -8.97 13.50
N LEU A 172 1.77 -8.00 13.16
CA LEU A 172 3.06 -8.28 12.50
C LEU A 172 4.20 -8.56 13.49
N ARG A 173 3.94 -8.56 14.80
CA ARG A 173 4.90 -8.83 15.88
C ARG A 173 6.14 -7.90 15.85
N LEU A 174 5.92 -6.62 15.56
CA LEU A 174 6.98 -5.61 15.39
C LEU A 174 7.31 -4.83 16.67
N GLY A 175 6.65 -5.16 17.79
CA GLY A 175 6.99 -4.69 19.13
C GLY A 175 8.01 -5.58 19.85
#